data_AF-A0A2X1M9L1-F1
#
_entry.id   AF-A0A2X1M9L1-F1
#
_cell.length_a   1.000
_cell.length_b   1.000
_cell.length_c   1.000
_cell.angle_alpha   90.00
_cell.angle_beta   90.00
_cell.angle_gamma   90.00
#
_symmetry.space_group_name_H-M   'P 1'
#
loop_
_entity.id
_entity.type
_entity.pdbx_description
1 polymer ?
#
loop_
_entity_poly.entity_id
_entity_poly.type
_entity_poly.pdbx_seq_one_letter_code
_entity_poly.pdbx_strand_id
1 'polypeptide(L)'
;MPRALELEEIPGIVNDFRQAIANAREAGFDLVELHSAHGYLLHQFLSPSSNHRTDQYGGSVENRARLVLEVVDAGIEEWGADRIGIRVSPIGTFQNTDNGPNEEADALYLIEQLGKRGIAYLHMSEPDWAGG
;
A
#
# COMPACT_ATOMS: atom_id res chain seq x y z
N MET A 1 -2.22 -14.39 -16.64
CA MET A 1 -3.36 -14.20 -15.73
C MET A 1 -2.90 -14.50 -14.31
N PRO A 2 -3.07 -13.57 -13.35
CA PRO A 2 -2.73 -13.81 -11.94
C PRO A 2 -3.76 -14.72 -11.25
N ARG A 3 -3.40 -15.26 -10.08
CA ARG A 3 -4.31 -15.93 -9.13
C ARG A 3 -4.51 -15.00 -7.93
N ALA A 4 -5.74 -14.93 -7.40
CA ALA A 4 -5.99 -14.23 -6.14
C ALA A 4 -5.27 -14.94 -4.98
N LEU A 5 -4.57 -14.19 -4.13
CA LEU A 5 -3.93 -14.73 -2.92
C LEU A 5 -4.99 -15.36 -2.00
N GLU A 6 -4.71 -16.51 -1.42
CA GLU A 6 -5.51 -17.10 -0.36
C GLU A 6 -5.27 -16.36 0.95
N LEU A 7 -6.23 -16.42 1.88
CA LEU A 7 -6.13 -15.73 3.17
C LEU A 7 -4.90 -16.16 3.98
N GLU A 8 -4.50 -17.43 3.86
CA GLU A 8 -3.32 -17.98 4.54
C GLU A 8 -1.98 -17.53 3.94
N GLU A 9 -1.97 -16.99 2.71
CA GLU A 9 -0.77 -16.47 2.06
C GLU A 9 -0.46 -15.04 2.49
N ILE A 10 -1.48 -14.25 2.85
CA ILE A 10 -1.35 -12.83 3.17
C ILE A 10 -0.40 -12.56 4.36
N PRO A 11 -0.47 -13.30 5.48
CA PRO A 11 0.50 -13.12 6.58
C PRO A 11 1.95 -13.36 6.16
N GLY A 12 2.19 -14.28 5.22
CA GLY A 12 3.50 -14.52 4.63
C GLY A 12 4.01 -13.30 3.87
N ILE A 13 3.17 -12.68 3.03
CA ILE A 13 3.50 -11.44 2.30
C ILE A 13 3.83 -10.31 3.26
N VAL A 14 3.04 -10.11 4.33
CA VAL A 14 3.32 -9.08 5.34
C VAL A 14 4.69 -9.33 6.00
N ASN A 15 5.00 -10.58 6.35
CA ASN A 15 6.29 -10.94 6.93
C ASN A 15 7.45 -10.77 5.94
N ASP A 16 7.25 -10.99 4.64
CA ASP A 16 8.27 -10.75 3.63
C ASP A 16 8.63 -9.27 3.53
N PHE A 17 7.64 -8.37 3.59
CA PHE A 17 7.90 -6.93 3.72
C PHE A 17 8.65 -6.61 5.02
N ARG A 18 8.19 -7.11 6.17
CA ARG A 18 8.88 -6.92 7.46
C ARG A 18 10.35 -7.35 7.38
N GLN A 19 10.62 -8.54 6.83
CA GLN A 19 11.98 -9.05 6.69
C GLN A 19 12.81 -8.20 5.73
N ALA A 20 12.24 -7.71 4.63
CA ALA A 20 12.93 -6.81 3.72
C ALA A 20 13.32 -5.48 4.40
N ILE A 21 12.45 -4.95 5.26
CA ILE A 21 12.71 -3.77 6.08
C ILE A 21 13.84 -4.03 7.09
N ALA A 22 13.82 -5.18 7.77
CA ALA A 22 14.90 -5.61 8.66
C ALA A 22 16.25 -5.68 7.91
N ASN A 23 16.26 -6.27 6.72
CA ASN A 23 17.44 -6.37 5.88
C ASN A 23 17.96 -4.99 5.45
N ALA A 24 17.07 -4.07 5.09
CA ALA A 24 17.45 -2.69 4.73
C ALA A 24 18.08 -1.95 5.93
N ARG A 25 17.52 -2.14 7.13
CA ARG A 25 18.10 -1.63 8.37
C ARG A 25 19.50 -2.18 8.62
N GLU A 26 19.67 -3.49 8.52
CA GLU A 26 20.98 -4.15 8.71
C GLU A 26 22.01 -3.71 7.67
N ALA A 27 21.56 -3.45 6.44
CA ALA A 27 22.40 -2.93 5.37
C ALA A 27 22.79 -1.44 5.52
N GLY A 28 22.23 -0.74 6.51
CA GLY A 28 22.58 0.65 6.81
C GLY A 28 21.83 1.70 5.97
N PHE A 29 20.65 1.37 5.42
CA PHE A 29 19.76 2.39 4.86
C PHE A 29 19.26 3.34 5.96
N ASP A 30 18.93 4.58 5.60
CA ASP A 30 18.38 5.56 6.55
C ASP A 30 16.88 5.39 6.78
N LEU A 31 16.15 4.94 5.75
CA LEU A 31 14.69 4.73 5.75
C LEU A 31 14.31 3.77 4.62
N VAL A 32 13.04 3.35 4.62
CA VAL A 32 12.43 2.56 3.54
C VAL A 32 11.19 3.25 3.00
N GLU A 33 10.96 3.13 1.69
CA GLU A 33 9.71 3.51 1.04
C GLU A 33 8.91 2.27 0.66
N LEU A 34 7.72 2.11 1.25
CA LEU A 34 6.76 1.10 0.83
C LEU A 34 6.09 1.55 -0.48
N HIS A 35 6.12 0.69 -1.49
CA HIS A 35 5.54 1.01 -2.79
C HIS A 35 4.07 0.59 -2.88
N SER A 36 3.17 1.53 -2.64
CA SER A 36 1.71 1.36 -2.74
C SER A 36 1.10 2.20 -3.87
N ALA A 37 1.76 2.20 -5.02
CA ALA A 37 1.44 3.04 -6.17
C ALA A 37 1.59 2.25 -7.48
N HIS A 38 1.19 2.88 -8.59
CA HIS A 38 1.51 2.48 -9.98
C HIS A 38 1.09 1.06 -10.39
N GLY A 39 0.09 0.47 -9.72
CA GLY A 39 -0.51 -0.81 -10.08
C GLY A 39 0.24 -2.04 -9.59
N TYR A 40 1.21 -1.88 -8.68
CA TYR A 40 1.84 -3.00 -7.97
C TYR A 40 0.93 -3.57 -6.86
N LEU A 41 1.36 -4.66 -6.23
CA LEU A 41 0.55 -5.48 -5.32
C LEU A 41 -0.27 -4.67 -4.29
N LEU A 42 0.37 -3.77 -3.55
CA LEU A 42 -0.32 -2.95 -2.54
C LEU A 42 -1.37 -2.01 -3.17
N HIS A 43 -1.06 -1.42 -4.33
CA HIS A 43 -2.03 -0.61 -5.09
C HIS A 43 -3.18 -1.48 -5.64
N GLN A 44 -2.90 -2.72 -6.05
CA GLN A 44 -3.92 -3.64 -6.54
C GLN A 44 -4.94 -4.01 -5.45
N PHE A 45 -4.54 -4.03 -4.18
CA PHE A 45 -5.46 -4.22 -3.06
C PHE A 45 -6.29 -2.96 -2.78
N LEU A 46 -5.69 -1.76 -2.87
CA LEU A 46 -6.41 -0.49 -2.68
C LEU A 46 -7.46 -0.24 -3.77
N SER A 47 -7.14 -0.57 -5.00
CA SER A 47 -7.97 -0.25 -6.16
C SER A 47 -9.20 -1.15 -6.26
N PRO A 48 -10.41 -0.59 -6.35
CA PRO A 48 -11.63 -1.37 -6.62
C PRO A 48 -11.67 -1.95 -8.04
N SER A 49 -10.84 -1.46 -8.97
CA SER A 49 -10.74 -1.97 -10.35
C SER A 49 -10.03 -3.32 -10.43
N SER A 50 -9.14 -3.62 -9.48
CA SER A 50 -8.38 -4.87 -9.41
C SER A 50 -8.78 -5.76 -8.24
N ASN A 51 -9.22 -5.17 -7.12
CA ASN A 51 -9.62 -5.91 -5.93
C ASN A 51 -11.12 -6.22 -5.93
N HIS A 52 -11.46 -7.42 -6.41
CA HIS A 52 -12.83 -7.96 -6.39
C HIS A 52 -13.06 -8.97 -5.27
N ARG A 53 -12.21 -8.96 -4.22
CA ARG A 53 -12.35 -9.89 -3.09
C ARG A 53 -13.62 -9.60 -2.31
N THR A 54 -14.21 -10.66 -1.75
CA THR A 54 -15.40 -10.61 -0.89
C THR A 54 -15.09 -10.92 0.57
N ASP A 55 -13.81 -11.12 0.91
CA ASP A 55 -13.34 -11.35 2.26
C ASP A 55 -12.88 -10.04 2.93
N GLN A 56 -12.23 -10.16 4.09
CA GLN A 56 -11.77 -9.03 4.90
C GLN A 56 -10.73 -8.12 4.21
N TYR A 57 -10.22 -8.49 3.03
CA TYR A 57 -9.28 -7.68 2.25
C TYR A 57 -9.91 -7.04 1.01
N GLY A 58 -11.23 -7.07 0.83
CA GLY A 58 -11.92 -6.37 -0.27
C GLY A 58 -13.33 -5.86 0.06
N GLY A 59 -13.99 -5.30 -0.96
CA GLY A 59 -15.34 -4.74 -0.85
C GLY A 59 -15.36 -3.29 -0.37
N SER A 60 -15.05 -3.04 0.91
CA SER A 60 -15.03 -1.69 1.48
C SER A 60 -13.64 -1.04 1.41
N VAL A 61 -13.56 0.29 1.58
CA VAL A 61 -12.28 1.02 1.60
C VAL A 61 -11.38 0.53 2.75
N GLU A 62 -11.95 0.26 3.92
CA GLU A 62 -11.24 -0.26 5.10
C GLU A 62 -10.61 -1.62 4.80
N ASN A 63 -11.36 -2.50 4.13
CA ASN A 63 -10.86 -3.82 3.77
C ASN A 63 -9.81 -3.75 2.66
N ARG A 64 -10.00 -2.91 1.64
CA ARG A 64 -9.02 -2.71 0.56
C ARG A 64 -7.70 -2.13 1.07
N ALA A 65 -7.75 -1.22 2.04
CA ALA A 65 -6.58 -0.64 2.70
C ALA A 65 -5.89 -1.58 3.69
N ARG A 66 -6.56 -2.66 4.13
CA ARG A 66 -6.09 -3.53 5.21
C ARG A 66 -4.68 -4.07 4.98
N LEU A 67 -4.39 -4.63 3.80
CA LEU A 67 -3.06 -5.18 3.51
C LEU A 67 -1.97 -4.09 3.58
N VAL A 68 -2.25 -2.91 3.05
CA VAL A 68 -1.30 -1.79 3.06
C VAL A 68 -1.00 -1.37 4.50
N LEU A 69 -2.04 -1.26 5.32
CA LEU A 69 -1.90 -0.88 6.73
C LEU A 69 -1.19 -1.97 7.55
N GLU A 70 -1.46 -3.26 7.30
CA GLU A 70 -0.75 -4.38 7.94
C GLU A 70 0.75 -4.37 7.60
N VAL A 71 1.11 -4.07 6.35
CA VAL A 71 2.52 -3.93 5.93
C VAL A 71 3.19 -2.71 6.57
N VAL A 72 2.49 -1.58 6.66
CA VAL A 72 2.98 -0.39 7.36
C VAL A 72 3.20 -0.70 8.84
N ASP A 73 2.22 -1.32 9.51
CA ASP A 73 2.29 -1.68 10.92
C ASP A 73 3.45 -2.64 11.20
N ALA A 74 3.62 -3.67 10.37
CA ALA A 74 4.75 -4.59 10.49
C ALA A 74 6.11 -3.88 10.29
N GLY A 75 6.19 -2.91 9.37
CA GLY A 75 7.39 -2.09 9.20
C GLY A 75 7.68 -1.18 10.40
N ILE A 76 6.63 -0.60 10.99
CA ILE A 76 6.74 0.22 12.21
C ILE A 76 7.22 -0.63 13.38
N GLU A 77 6.70 -1.84 13.55
CA GLU A 77 7.15 -2.76 14.60
C GLU A 77 8.62 -3.17 14.41
N GLU A 78 9.07 -3.35 13.17
CA GLU A 78 10.45 -3.77 12.87
C GLU A 78 11.50 -2.66 13.05
N TRP A 79 11.20 -1.42 12.63
CA TRP A 79 12.19 -0.34 12.60
C TRP A 79 11.75 0.98 13.24
N GLY A 80 10.45 1.22 13.36
CA GLY A 80 9.89 2.46 13.91
C GLY A 80 9.30 3.36 12.83
N ALA A 81 8.25 4.11 13.20
CA ALA A 81 7.46 4.89 12.25
C ALA A 81 8.24 6.00 11.55
N ASP A 82 9.23 6.59 12.22
CA ASP A 82 10.12 7.61 11.66
C ASP A 82 11.14 7.06 10.65
N ARG A 83 11.06 5.76 10.33
CA ARG A 83 11.87 5.09 9.30
C ARG A 83 11.04 4.52 8.15
N ILE A 84 9.72 4.61 8.23
CA ILE A 84 8.79 4.10 7.21
C ILE A 84 8.21 5.27 6.43
N GLY A 85 8.46 5.32 5.13
CA GLY A 85 7.73 6.13 4.17
C GLY A 85 6.84 5.26 3.30
N ILE A 86 5.86 5.87 2.64
CA ILE A 86 5.01 5.16 1.66
C ILE A 86 4.72 6.04 0.45
N ARG A 87 4.79 5.43 -0.73
CA ARG A 87 4.42 6.05 -2.00
C ARG A 87 3.04 5.61 -2.45
N VAL A 88 2.22 6.58 -2.84
CA VAL A 88 0.83 6.39 -3.32
C VAL A 88 0.62 7.10 -4.66
N SER A 89 -0.27 6.56 -5.50
CA SER A 89 -0.72 7.19 -6.76
C SER A 89 -2.25 7.23 -6.78
N PRO A 90 -2.87 8.15 -6.01
CA PRO A 90 -4.31 8.15 -5.78
C PRO A 90 -5.12 8.60 -7.00
N ILE A 91 -4.50 9.33 -7.94
CA ILE A 91 -5.15 9.85 -9.14
C ILE A 91 -4.48 9.26 -10.38
N GLY A 92 -5.29 8.88 -11.36
CA GLY A 92 -4.86 8.36 -12.64
C GLY A 92 -4.75 6.84 -12.69
N THR A 93 -4.60 6.33 -13.91
CA THR A 93 -4.54 4.89 -14.19
C THR A 93 -3.11 4.48 -14.56
N PHE A 94 -2.58 3.48 -13.86
CA PHE A 94 -1.25 2.91 -14.14
C PHE A 94 -1.34 1.39 -14.20
N GLN A 95 -0.62 0.75 -15.11
CA GLN A 95 -0.61 -0.72 -15.29
C GLN A 95 -2.02 -1.33 -15.35
N ASN A 96 -2.97 -0.62 -15.97
CA ASN A 96 -4.37 -1.03 -16.06
C ASN A 96 -5.06 -1.19 -14.68
N THR A 97 -4.61 -0.42 -13.68
CA THR A 97 -5.21 -0.30 -12.35
C THR A 97 -5.70 1.14 -12.15
N ASP A 98 -7.00 1.29 -11.97
CA ASP A 98 -7.73 2.56 -11.78
C ASP A 98 -8.28 2.66 -10.35
N ASN A 99 -8.31 3.84 -9.75
CA ASN A 99 -8.74 4.00 -8.35
C ASN A 99 -10.27 4.03 -8.16
N GLY A 100 -11.03 3.92 -9.24
CA GLY A 100 -12.49 3.91 -9.22
C GLY A 100 -13.10 5.28 -8.95
N PRO A 101 -14.44 5.36 -8.95
CA PRO A 101 -15.16 6.64 -8.89
C PRO A 101 -15.02 7.38 -7.55
N ASN A 102 -14.54 6.71 -6.49
CA ASN A 102 -14.37 7.27 -5.16
C ASN A 102 -12.88 7.51 -4.80
N GLU A 103 -12.01 7.61 -5.82
CA GLU A 103 -10.55 7.68 -5.65
C GLU A 103 -10.07 8.68 -4.60
N GLU A 104 -10.69 9.87 -4.54
CA GLU A 104 -10.34 10.91 -3.57
C GLU A 104 -10.71 10.49 -2.13
N ALA A 105 -11.93 9.99 -1.92
CA ALA A 105 -12.38 9.57 -0.59
C ALA A 105 -11.59 8.36 -0.07
N ASP A 106 -11.28 7.41 -0.96
CA ASP A 106 -10.48 6.23 -0.64
C ASP A 106 -9.03 6.61 -0.29
N ALA A 107 -8.44 7.54 -1.05
CA ALA A 107 -7.12 8.07 -0.75
C ALA A 107 -7.08 8.82 0.59
N LEU A 108 -8.09 9.65 0.87
CA LEU A 108 -8.19 10.37 2.15
C LEU A 108 -8.30 9.41 3.34
N TYR A 109 -9.05 8.31 3.21
CA TYR A 109 -9.10 7.28 4.24
C TYR A 109 -7.71 6.71 4.53
N LEU A 110 -6.98 6.30 3.49
CA LEU A 110 -5.62 5.76 3.65
C LEU A 110 -4.70 6.80 4.29
N ILE A 111 -4.70 8.04 3.80
CA ILE A 111 -3.87 9.14 4.32
C ILE A 111 -4.17 9.41 5.80
N GLU A 112 -5.43 9.40 6.21
CA GLU A 112 -5.81 9.57 7.63
C GLU A 112 -5.23 8.44 8.49
N GLN A 113 -5.32 7.19 8.01
CA GLN A 113 -4.78 6.02 8.72
C GLN A 113 -3.25 6.03 8.82
N LEU A 114 -2.56 6.51 7.78
CA LEU A 114 -1.11 6.72 7.79
C LEU A 114 -0.71 7.86 8.74
N GLY A 115 -1.48 8.94 8.77
CA GLY A 115 -1.29 10.06 9.69
C GLY A 115 -1.40 9.64 11.16
N LYS A 116 -2.37 8.78 11.50
CA LYS A 116 -2.50 8.20 12.86
C LYS A 116 -1.29 7.37 13.29
N ARG A 117 -0.57 6.78 12.34
CA ARG A 117 0.63 5.96 12.58
C ARG A 117 1.91 6.78 12.70
N GLY A 118 1.88 8.05 12.31
CA GLY A 118 3.04 8.94 12.41
C GLY A 118 4.22 8.51 11.55
N ILE A 119 3.95 7.97 10.35
CA ILE A 119 4.99 7.57 9.40
C ILE A 119 5.89 8.74 9.02
N ALA A 120 7.13 8.45 8.60
CA ALA A 120 8.15 9.46 8.31
C ALA A 120 7.71 10.44 7.22
N TYR A 121 7.11 9.94 6.13
CA TYR A 121 6.59 10.76 5.05
C TYR A 121 5.56 10.03 4.19
N LEU A 122 4.72 10.82 3.54
CA LEU A 122 3.86 10.39 2.43
C LEU A 122 4.43 10.94 1.12
N HIS A 123 4.67 10.06 0.15
CA HIS A 123 5.09 10.45 -1.19
C HIS A 123 3.91 10.27 -2.15
N MET A 124 3.31 11.39 -2.56
CA MET A 124 2.31 11.41 -3.63
C MET A 124 3.00 11.41 -4.98
N SER A 125 2.73 10.39 -5.78
CA SER A 125 3.06 10.42 -7.21
C SER A 125 1.92 11.12 -7.95
N GLU A 126 2.20 12.28 -8.50
CA GLU A 126 1.28 12.96 -9.40
C GLU A 126 1.24 12.20 -10.75
N PRO A 127 0.09 12.19 -11.44
CA PRO A 127 0.01 11.71 -12.80
C PRO A 127 0.70 12.73 -13.72
N ASP A 128 2.02 12.64 -13.87
CA ASP A 128 2.84 13.54 -14.71
C ASP A 128 2.58 13.38 -16.23
N TRP A 129 1.48 12.72 -16.60
CA TRP A 129 1.06 12.43 -17.96
C TRP A 129 -0.44 12.09 -17.97
N ALA A 130 -1.28 13.12 -18.07
CA ALA A 130 -2.66 12.96 -18.51
C ALA A 130 -2.71 13.10 -20.04
N GLY A 131 -2.17 12.12 -20.78
CA GLY A 131 -2.40 12.04 -22.23
C GLY A 131 -1.26 11.47 -23.04
N GLY A 132 -1.49 10.25 -23.52
CA GLY A 132 -0.93 9.59 -24.73
C GLY A 132 -0.10 10.43 -25.70
#